data_AF-A0A1G2URC4-F1
#
_entry.id   AF-A0A1G2URC4-F1
#
_cell.length_a   1.000
_cell.length_b   1.000
_cell.length_c   1.000
_cell.angle_alpha   90.00
_cell.angle_beta   90.00
_cell.angle_gamma   90.00
#
_symmetry.space_group_name_H-M   'P 1'
#
loop_
_entity.id
_entity.type
_entity.pdbx_description
1 polymer ?
#
loop_
_entity_poly.entity_id
_entity_poly.type
_entity_poly.pdbx_seq_one_letter_code
_entity_poly.pdbx_strand_id
1 'polypeptide(L)'
;MQNISLKNKNILVPILILLALAVMAYFYYRGGDTEMISLDQSADTGPLGQDILILAEKLNILSIDASVFSSVLFTTLVDWSLPLLPEPQGRANPFALIGTDAGSATTLKTSGR
;
A
#
# COMPACT_ATOMS: atom_id res chain seq x y z
N MET A 1 -40.57 25.70 -0.74
CA MET A 1 -40.55 24.22 -0.70
C MET A 1 -41.98 23.75 -0.89
N GLN A 2 -42.33 23.18 -2.04
CA GLN A 2 -43.69 22.69 -2.29
C GLN A 2 -43.83 21.25 -1.75
N ASN A 3 -44.74 21.09 -0.80
CA ASN A 3 -45.06 19.84 -0.11
C ASN A 3 -46.04 19.01 -0.96
N ILE A 4 -45.54 17.93 -1.57
CA ILE A 4 -46.30 17.02 -2.42
C ILE A 4 -47.23 16.16 -1.52
N SER A 5 -48.53 16.47 -1.50
CA SER A 5 -49.52 15.70 -0.74
C SER A 5 -49.99 14.49 -1.54
N LEU A 6 -49.50 13.31 -1.17
CA LEU A 6 -49.80 12.02 -1.81
C LEU A 6 -51.13 11.44 -1.30
N LYS A 7 -52.27 12.07 -1.65
CA LYS A 7 -53.60 11.59 -1.21
C LYS A 7 -54.06 10.31 -1.92
N ASN A 8 -53.43 9.89 -3.02
CA ASN A 8 -53.90 8.78 -3.85
C ASN A 8 -52.77 7.77 -4.10
N LYS A 9 -52.54 6.83 -3.16
CA LYS A 9 -51.51 5.78 -3.30
C LYS A 9 -51.63 4.98 -4.61
N ASN A 10 -52.83 4.86 -5.16
CA ASN A 10 -53.09 4.13 -6.41
C ASN A 10 -52.64 4.90 -7.67
N ILE A 11 -52.50 6.23 -7.61
CA ILE A 11 -51.96 7.05 -8.71
C ILE A 11 -50.43 7.14 -8.64
N LEU A 12 -49.86 6.93 -7.46
CA LEU A 12 -48.41 6.98 -7.25
C LEU A 12 -47.69 5.81 -7.91
N VAL A 13 -48.29 4.61 -7.88
CA VAL A 13 -47.72 3.40 -8.49
C VAL A 13 -47.48 3.55 -9.99
N PRO A 14 -48.46 3.97 -10.83
CA PRO A 14 -48.20 4.13 -12.27
C PRO A 14 -47.20 5.26 -12.57
N ILE A 15 -47.19 6.33 -11.79
CA ILE A 15 -46.22 7.43 -11.95
C ILE A 15 -44.79 6.94 -11.68
N LEU A 16 -44.60 6.13 -10.63
CA LEU A 16 -43.30 5.58 -10.27
C LEU A 16 -42.81 4.57 -11.33
N ILE A 17 -43.71 3.75 -11.88
CA ILE A 17 -43.40 2.83 -12.97
C ILE A 17 -43.00 3.61 -14.23
N LEU A 18 -43.72 4.67 -14.58
CA LEU A 18 -43.41 5.51 -15.74
C LEU A 18 -42.06 6.22 -15.56
N LEU A 19 -41.77 6.71 -14.36
CA LEU A 19 -40.46 7.29 -14.03
C LEU A 19 -39.33 6.24 -14.16
N ALA A 20 -39.54 5.03 -13.65
CA ALA A 20 -38.56 3.94 -13.76
C ALA A 20 -38.30 3.55 -15.22
N LEU A 21 -39.33 3.48 -16.06
CA LEU A 21 -39.20 3.21 -17.49
C LEU A 21 -38.49 4.35 -18.21
N ALA A 22 -38.76 5.61 -17.86
CA ALA A 22 -38.09 6.77 -18.43
C ALA A 22 -36.59 6.80 -18.08
N VAL A 23 -36.25 6.48 -16.83
CA VAL A 23 -34.85 6.35 -16.38
C VAL A 23 -34.16 5.19 -17.10
N MET A 24 -34.81 4.04 -17.23
CA MET A 24 -34.26 2.88 -17.93
C MET A 24 -34.03 3.18 -19.42
N ALA A 25 -34.98 3.83 -20.10
CA ALA A 25 -34.82 4.26 -21.49
C ALA A 25 -33.69 5.30 -21.62
N TYR A 26 -33.60 6.25 -20.69
CA TYR A 26 -32.52 7.22 -20.67
C TYR A 26 -31.15 6.54 -20.54
N PHE A 27 -30.97 5.59 -19.61
CA PHE A 27 -29.73 4.82 -19.49
C PHE A 27 -29.49 3.92 -20.71
N TYR A 28 -30.52 3.39 -21.36
CA TYR A 28 -30.35 2.60 -22.58
C TYR A 28 -29.87 3.44 -23.78
N TYR A 29 -30.38 4.66 -23.94
CA TYR A 29 -29.99 5.56 -25.04
C TYR A 29 -28.75 6.41 -24.74
N ARG A 30 -28.40 6.59 -23.46
CA ARG A 30 -27.25 7.41 -23.03
C ARG A 30 -26.12 6.60 -22.39
N GLY A 31 -26.32 5.32 -22.12
CA GLY A 31 -25.36 4.42 -21.45
C GLY A 31 -24.27 3.84 -22.36
N GLY A 32 -23.93 4.52 -23.46
CA GLY A 32 -22.75 4.20 -24.27
C GLY A 32 -21.45 4.63 -23.59
N ASP A 33 -21.51 5.64 -22.72
CA ASP A 33 -20.36 6.21 -22.04
C ASP A 33 -20.44 5.84 -20.55
N THR A 34 -20.46 4.54 -20.27
CA THR A 34 -19.90 4.10 -18.98
C THR A 34 -18.42 4.39 -19.14
N GLU A 35 -18.00 5.58 -18.71
CA GLU A 35 -16.63 5.86 -18.35
C GLU A 35 -16.22 4.75 -17.37
N MET A 36 -15.68 3.66 -17.94
CA MET A 36 -14.64 2.90 -17.25
C MET A 36 -13.73 3.97 -16.68
N ILE A 37 -13.27 3.78 -15.45
CA ILE A 37 -12.16 4.56 -14.93
C ILE A 37 -11.03 4.43 -15.95
N SER A 38 -10.99 5.40 -16.86
CA SER A 38 -9.92 5.63 -17.80
C SER A 38 -8.88 6.23 -16.89
N LEU A 39 -8.00 5.36 -16.39
CA LEU A 39 -6.78 5.76 -15.72
C LEU A 39 -6.16 6.81 -16.63
N ASP A 40 -6.17 8.05 -16.16
CA ASP A 40 -5.90 9.25 -16.94
C ASP A 40 -4.66 9.03 -17.82
N GLN A 41 -4.90 8.74 -19.10
CA GLN A 41 -3.86 8.50 -20.11
C GLN A 41 -3.30 9.85 -20.58
N SER A 42 -3.19 10.78 -19.64
CA SER A 42 -2.66 12.14 -19.81
C SER A 42 -1.35 12.32 -19.06
N ALA A 43 -0.70 11.22 -18.67
CA ALA A 43 0.75 11.19 -18.61
C ALA A 43 1.22 10.57 -19.92
N ASP A 44 2.02 11.32 -20.67
CA ASP A 44 2.88 10.85 -21.75
C ASP A 44 3.79 9.74 -21.20
N THR A 45 3.19 8.58 -20.97
CA THR A 45 3.87 7.35 -20.66
C THR A 45 4.14 6.76 -22.01
N GLY A 46 5.27 7.18 -22.59
CA GLY A 46 5.89 6.45 -23.68
C GLY A 46 6.02 4.94 -23.36
N PRO A 47 6.58 4.13 -24.25
CA PRO A 47 6.53 2.64 -24.23
C PRO A 47 6.66 1.95 -22.85
N LEU A 48 7.37 2.57 -21.90
CA LEU A 48 7.43 2.22 -20.47
C LEU A 48 6.08 2.00 -19.76
N GLY A 49 5.05 2.81 -20.02
CA GLY A 49 3.74 2.66 -19.35
C GLY A 49 3.03 1.37 -19.75
N GLN A 50 3.07 1.06 -21.05
CA GLN A 50 2.53 -0.18 -21.62
C GLN A 50 3.31 -1.40 -21.12
N ASP A 51 4.64 -1.29 -21.02
CA ASP A 51 5.50 -2.38 -20.53
C ASP A 51 5.25 -2.72 -19.06
N ILE A 52 5.01 -1.71 -18.21
CA ILE A 52 4.64 -1.91 -16.80
C ILE A 52 3.29 -2.61 -16.69
N LEU A 53 2.31 -2.23 -17.53
CA LEU A 53 0.99 -2.85 -17.52
C LEU A 53 1.05 -4.32 -17.97
N ILE A 54 1.82 -4.61 -19.02
CA ILE A 54 2.08 -5.99 -19.50
C ILE A 54 2.81 -6.81 -18.41
N LEU A 55 3.77 -6.22 -17.72
CA LEU A 55 4.49 -6.88 -16.63
C LEU A 55 3.56 -7.15 -15.44
N ALA A 56 2.69 -6.21 -15.09
CA ALA A 56 1.72 -6.37 -14.02
C ALA A 56 0.72 -7.50 -14.34
N GLU A 57 0.25 -7.60 -15.57
CA GLU A 57 -0.59 -8.71 -16.03
C GLU A 57 0.14 -10.06 -15.93
N LYS A 58 1.40 -10.12 -16.36
CA LYS A 58 2.25 -11.31 -16.23
C LYS A 58 2.50 -11.72 -14.78
N LEU A 59 2.70 -10.76 -13.88
CA LEU A 59 2.89 -11.03 -12.44
C LEU A 59 1.58 -11.42 -11.74
N ASN A 60 0.44 -10.91 -12.17
CA ASN A 60 -0.87 -11.31 -11.65
C ASN A 60 -1.15 -12.80 -11.91
N ILE A 61 -0.69 -13.30 -13.06
CA ILE A 61 -0.81 -14.72 -13.43
C ILE A 61 0.25 -15.59 -12.72
N LEU A 62 1.29 -14.99 -12.13
CA LEU A 62 2.33 -15.71 -11.41
C LEU A 62 1.82 -16.16 -10.03
N SER A 63 1.10 -17.28 -10.02
CA SER A 63 0.75 -17.99 -8.80
C SER A 63 1.93 -18.87 -8.38
N ILE A 64 2.52 -18.57 -7.22
CA ILE A 64 3.51 -19.45 -6.61
C ILE A 64 2.77 -20.61 -5.95
N ASP A 65 3.10 -21.83 -6.36
CA ASP A 65 2.58 -23.04 -5.74
C ASP A 65 3.12 -23.16 -4.31
N ALA A 66 2.26 -22.84 -3.34
CA ALA A 66 2.58 -22.91 -1.92
C ALA A 66 2.83 -24.33 -1.42
N SER A 67 2.46 -25.36 -2.19
CA SER A 67 2.71 -26.76 -1.86
C SER A 67 4.21 -27.07 -1.74
N VAL A 68 5.07 -26.33 -2.47
CA VAL A 68 6.52 -26.53 -2.42
C VAL A 68 7.07 -26.31 -1.01
N PHE A 69 6.50 -25.35 -0.27
CA PHE A 69 6.86 -25.02 1.10
C PHE A 69 6.30 -25.99 2.14
N SER A 70 5.40 -26.90 1.72
CA SER A 70 4.85 -27.95 2.60
C SER A 70 5.73 -29.21 2.64
N SER A 71 6.76 -29.29 1.80
CA SER A 71 7.66 -30.45 1.82
C SER A 71 8.55 -30.46 3.06
N VAL A 72 8.95 -31.67 3.48
CA VAL A 72 9.77 -31.88 4.69
C VAL A 72 11.02 -30.97 4.66
N LEU A 73 11.65 -30.81 3.50
CA LEU A 73 12.83 -29.97 3.29
C LEU A 73 12.63 -28.51 3.73
N PHE A 74 11.43 -27.95 3.58
CA PHE A 74 11.11 -26.58 3.99
C PHE A 74 10.57 -26.47 5.43
N THR A 75 9.99 -27.55 5.95
CA THR A 75 9.47 -27.58 7.33
C THR A 75 10.52 -27.94 8.38
N THR A 76 11.64 -28.56 7.97
CA THR A 76 12.72 -28.98 8.87
C THR A 76 13.96 -28.08 8.78
N LEU A 77 13.81 -26.82 8.34
CA LEU A 77 14.93 -25.88 8.42
C LEU A 77 15.28 -25.66 9.89
N VAL A 78 16.47 -26.11 10.25
CA VAL A 78 17.07 -25.85 11.54
C VAL A 78 17.86 -24.55 11.43
N ASP A 79 17.57 -23.61 12.31
CA ASP A 79 18.38 -22.41 12.43
C ASP A 79 19.77 -22.78 13.00
N TRP A 80 20.82 -22.57 12.21
CA TRP A 80 22.22 -22.77 12.61
C TRP A 80 22.89 -21.47 13.04
N SER A 81 22.13 -20.40 13.24
CA SER A 81 22.67 -19.14 13.74
C SER A 81 23.30 -19.36 15.11
N LEU A 82 24.56 -18.94 15.27
CA LEU A 82 25.16 -18.84 16.59
C LEU A 82 24.58 -17.60 17.30
N PRO A 83 24.21 -17.70 18.58
CA PRO A 83 23.85 -16.52 19.36
C PRO A 83 25.03 -15.54 19.36
N LEU A 84 24.78 -14.31 18.89
CA LEU A 84 25.78 -13.27 18.91
C LEU A 84 26.03 -12.85 20.35
N LEU A 85 27.28 -12.95 20.79
CA LEU A 85 27.70 -12.34 22.04
C LEU A 85 27.65 -10.82 21.87
N PRO A 86 27.10 -10.06 22.83
CA PRO A 86 27.10 -8.62 22.75
C PRO A 86 28.55 -8.11 22.78
N GLU A 87 28.96 -7.45 21.70
CA GLU A 87 30.23 -6.75 21.63
C GLU A 87 30.11 -5.40 22.38
N PRO A 88 31.18 -4.94 23.05
CA PRO A 88 31.17 -3.62 23.64
C PRO A 88 30.97 -2.56 22.56
N GLN A 89 30.23 -1.50 22.87
CA GLN A 89 30.17 -0.35 21.98
C GLN A 89 31.60 0.17 21.72
N GLY A 90 31.91 0.42 20.45
CA GLY A 90 33.20 0.95 20.04
C GLY A 90 33.48 2.33 20.64
N ARG A 91 34.70 2.83 20.42
CA ARG A 91 35.08 4.19 20.85
C ARG A 91 34.10 5.21 20.26
N ALA A 92 33.67 6.17 21.08
CA ALA A 92 32.76 7.25 20.66
C ALA A 92 33.25 7.98 19.39
N ASN A 93 34.57 8.10 19.21
CA ASN A 93 35.19 8.50 17.96
C ASN A 93 36.19 7.42 17.51
N PRO A 94 35.91 6.67 16.44
CA PRO A 94 36.79 5.59 15.97
C PRO A 94 38.12 6.10 15.41
N PHE A 95 38.22 7.39 15.07
CA PHE A 95 39.41 8.01 14.49
C PHE A 95 40.19 8.90 15.47
N ALA A 96 39.75 9.02 16.73
CA ALA A 96 40.51 9.78 17.71
C ALA A 96 41.88 9.12 17.96
N LEU A 97 42.90 9.94 18.21
CA LEU A 97 44.23 9.45 18.56
C LEU A 97 44.14 8.48 19.75
N ILE A 98 44.99 7.44 19.73
CA ILE A 98 45.00 6.43 20.80
C ILE A 98 45.42 7.11 22.11
N GLY A 99 44.62 6.95 23.17
CA GLY A 99 44.88 7.55 24.49
C GLY A 99 44.23 8.93 24.74
N THR A 100 43.42 9.46 23.80
CA THR A 100 42.71 10.74 23.99
C THR A 100 41.19 10.60 24.08
N ASP A 101 40.69 9.40 24.38
CA ASP A 101 39.27 9.15 24.55
C ASP A 101 38.73 9.88 25.79
N ALA A 102 37.67 10.66 25.56
CA ALA A 102 37.08 11.61 26.50
C ALA A 102 36.38 10.99 27.73
N GLY A 103 36.72 9.74 28.08
CA GLY A 103 36.31 9.07 29.32
C GLY A 103 37.32 9.21 30.46
N SER A 104 38.56 9.64 30.18
CA SER A 104 39.60 9.90 31.20
C SER A 104 39.74 11.39 31.49
N ALA A 105 38.63 12.10 31.71
CA ALA A 105 38.68 13.44 32.30
C ALA A 105 38.90 13.30 33.81
N THR A 106 40.16 13.03 34.21
CA THR A 106 40.61 13.19 35.59
C THR A 106 40.19 14.59 36.04
N THR A 107 39.20 14.64 36.93
CA THR A 107 38.85 15.84 37.69
C THR A 107 40.05 16.19 38.56
N LEU A 108 41.01 16.90 37.99
CA LEU A 108 42.07 17.56 38.74
C LEU A 108 41.42 18.74 39.45
N LYS A 109 40.92 18.43 40.65
CA LYS A 109 40.47 19.38 41.65
C LYS A 109 41.63 20.36 41.90
N THR A 110 41.50 21.56 41.35
CA THR A 110 42.39 22.68 41.68
C THR A 110 42.31 22.92 43.19
N SER A 111 43.39 22.58 43.89
CA SER A 111 43.56 22.75 45.32
C SER A 111 44.83 23.55 45.54
N GLY A 112 44.65 24.84 45.80
CA GLY A 112 45.52 25.67 46.63
C GLY A 112 46.94 25.95 46.10
N ARG A 113 47.16 27.17 45.64
CA ARG A 113 47.89 28.21 46.39
C ARG A 113 47.82 29.54 45.65
#